data_AF-M5B1C4-F1
#
_entry.id   AF-M5B1C4-F1
#
_cell.length_a   1.000
_cell.length_b   1.000
_cell.length_c   1.000
_cell.angle_alpha   90.00
_cell.angle_beta   90.00
_cell.angle_gamma   90.00
#
_symmetry.space_group_name_H-M   'P 1'
#
loop_
_entity.id
_entity.type
_entity.pdbx_description
1 polymer ?
#
loop_
_entity_poly.entity_id
_entity_poly.type
_entity_poly.pdbx_seq_one_letter_code
_entity_poly.pdbx_strand_id
1 'polypeptide(L)'
;MRIMMHTAVVWERKDYQGLENSKATTENVMKGIFWATMASAMWGISGTVLQFISQSQDIPASWFLSTRTMGTGIVLLVVSLVMYGKKTFAVFRSGREIMWLLTYAIFGLGANLLTFYIAVQTGNAAAATILQYLSPLFIVVGSLVFKHDRPLRSDLIAFVVAMVGVFLAITRGHIS
;
A
#
# COMPACT_ATOMS: atom_id res chain seq x y z
N MET A 1 3.83 37.06 45.09
CA MET A 1 2.55 36.33 44.93
C MET A 1 2.06 36.27 43.48
N ARG A 2 2.08 37.37 42.72
CA ARG A 2 1.58 37.43 41.31
C ARG A 2 2.32 36.55 40.29
N ILE A 3 3.61 36.30 40.50
CA ILE A 3 4.45 35.48 39.59
C ILE A 3 4.12 33.98 39.71
N MET A 4 3.86 33.49 40.94
CA MET A 4 3.47 32.09 41.19
C MET A 4 2.12 31.72 40.56
N MET A 5 1.15 32.63 40.60
CA MET A 5 -0.16 32.41 39.96
C MET A 5 -0.04 32.35 38.44
N HIS A 6 0.82 33.17 37.84
CA HIS A 6 0.99 33.18 36.39
C HIS A 6 1.67 31.90 35.88
N THR A 7 2.62 31.34 36.64
CA THR A 7 3.24 30.06 36.28
C THR A 7 2.26 28.90 36.42
N ALA A 8 1.46 28.83 37.49
CA ALA A 8 0.48 27.75 37.68
C ALA A 8 -0.56 27.67 36.54
N VAL A 9 -1.08 28.82 36.11
CA VAL A 9 -2.05 28.90 35.00
C VAL A 9 -1.44 28.53 33.64
N VAL A 10 -0.13 28.72 33.46
CA VAL A 10 0.58 28.30 32.24
C VAL A 10 0.83 26.78 32.23
N TRP A 11 1.15 26.19 33.38
CA TRP A 11 1.32 24.74 33.52
C TRP A 11 0.01 24.00 33.25
N GLU A 12 -1.08 24.45 33.86
CA GLU A 12 -2.40 23.83 33.74
C GLU A 12 -2.93 23.87 32.29
N ARG A 13 -2.72 24.99 31.56
CA ARG A 13 -3.05 25.07 30.12
C ARG A 13 -2.23 24.12 29.25
N LYS A 14 -0.95 23.88 29.58
CA LYS A 14 -0.08 22.98 28.83
C LYS A 14 -0.56 21.52 28.97
N ASP A 15 -1.00 21.15 30.17
CA ASP A 15 -1.54 19.81 30.43
C ASP A 15 -2.87 19.58 29.70
N TYR A 16 -3.78 20.58 29.69
CA TYR A 16 -5.01 20.49 28.89
C TYR A 16 -4.74 20.36 27.39
N GLN A 17 -3.78 21.13 26.84
CA GLN A 17 -3.40 21.02 25.42
C GLN A 17 -2.71 19.68 25.10
N GLY A 18 -1.94 19.10 26.02
CA GLY A 18 -1.34 17.78 25.87
C GLY A 18 -2.39 16.67 25.85
N LEU A 19 -3.39 16.74 26.73
CA LEU A 19 -4.51 15.81 26.79
C LEU A 19 -5.39 15.88 25.53
N GLU A 20 -5.64 17.08 25.01
CA GLU A 20 -6.43 17.29 23.79
C GLU A 20 -5.71 16.77 22.54
N ASN A 21 -4.41 17.07 22.40
CA ASN A 21 -3.58 16.54 21.30
C ASN A 21 -3.44 15.01 21.37
N SER A 22 -3.29 14.45 22.57
CA SER A 22 -3.24 12.99 22.75
C SER A 22 -4.55 12.34 22.31
N LYS A 23 -5.70 12.87 22.75
CA LYS A 23 -7.01 12.35 22.34
C LYS A 23 -7.24 12.44 20.83
N ALA A 24 -6.93 13.60 20.23
CA ALA A 24 -7.06 13.79 18.78
C ALA A 24 -6.13 12.84 17.99
N THR A 25 -4.91 12.60 18.49
CA THR A 25 -3.98 11.65 17.86
C THR A 25 -4.50 10.21 17.97
N THR A 26 -5.00 9.79 19.14
CA THR A 26 -5.57 8.45 19.33
C THR A 26 -6.83 8.23 18.48
N GLU A 27 -7.70 9.25 18.35
CA GLU A 27 -8.88 9.17 17.49
C GLU A 27 -8.52 8.99 16.01
N ASN A 28 -7.54 9.74 15.52
CA ASN A 28 -7.04 9.62 14.15
C ASN A 28 -6.34 8.28 13.91
N VAL A 29 -5.58 7.78 14.90
CA VAL A 29 -4.95 6.45 14.85
C VAL A 29 -6.02 5.35 14.81
N MET A 30 -7.08 5.46 15.62
CA MET A 30 -8.15 4.46 15.65
C MET A 30 -8.97 4.45 14.36
N LYS A 31 -9.26 5.62 13.79
CA LYS A 31 -9.82 5.73 12.44
C LYS A 31 -8.89 5.09 11.40
N GLY A 32 -7.58 5.34 11.49
CA GLY A 32 -6.58 4.72 10.62
C GLY A 32 -6.56 3.18 10.73
N ILE A 33 -6.57 2.64 11.95
CA ILE A 33 -6.62 1.20 12.21
C ILE A 33 -7.91 0.59 11.64
N PHE A 34 -9.05 1.26 11.80
CA PHE A 34 -10.32 0.80 11.25
C PHE A 34 -10.26 0.70 9.72
N TRP A 35 -9.79 1.75 9.04
CA TRP A 35 -9.63 1.75 7.58
C TRP A 35 -8.61 0.71 7.11
N ALA A 36 -7.49 0.55 7.80
CA ALA A 36 -6.47 -0.45 7.48
C ALA A 36 -6.99 -1.88 7.61
N THR A 37 -7.74 -2.16 8.68
CA THR A 37 -8.37 -3.48 8.90
C THR A 37 -9.37 -3.80 7.80
N MET A 38 -10.20 -2.81 7.43
CA MET A 38 -11.20 -3.00 6.40
C MET A 38 -10.58 -3.19 5.02
N ALA A 39 -9.54 -2.43 4.69
CA ALA A 39 -8.75 -2.63 3.48
C ALA A 39 -8.10 -4.03 3.43
N SER A 40 -7.52 -4.49 4.54
CA SER A 40 -6.90 -5.82 4.64
C SER A 40 -7.91 -6.95 4.45
N ALA A 41 -9.08 -6.87 5.09
CA ALA A 41 -10.15 -7.84 4.95
C ALA A 41 -10.68 -7.91 3.51
N MET A 42 -10.96 -6.76 2.90
CA MET A 42 -11.42 -6.69 1.51
C MET A 42 -10.38 -7.27 0.54
N TRP A 43 -9.11 -7.00 0.80
CA TRP A 43 -8.03 -7.49 -0.04
C TRP A 43 -7.84 -9.01 0.08
N GLY A 44 -7.99 -9.58 1.28
CA GLY A 44 -8.03 -11.03 1.49
C GLY A 44 -9.17 -11.72 0.74
N ILE A 45 -10.40 -11.18 0.83
CA ILE A 45 -11.58 -11.70 0.11
C ILE A 45 -11.35 -11.65 -1.41
N SER A 46 -10.79 -10.55 -1.92
CA SER A 46 -10.46 -10.42 -3.35
C SER A 46 -9.46 -11.48 -3.83
N GLY A 47 -8.51 -11.90 -2.99
CA GLY A 47 -7.53 -12.94 -3.31
C GLY A 47 -8.18 -14.32 -3.47
N THR A 48 -9.07 -14.70 -2.54
CA THR A 48 -9.80 -15.98 -2.61
C THR A 48 -10.71 -16.04 -3.84
N VAL A 49 -11.40 -14.95 -4.17
CA VAL A 49 -12.23 -14.85 -5.38
C VAL A 49 -11.39 -14.99 -6.64
N LEU A 50 -10.20 -14.38 -6.70
CA LEU A 50 -9.29 -14.52 -7.83
C LEU A 50 -8.81 -15.97 -8.00
N GLN A 51 -8.47 -16.65 -6.91
CA GLN A 51 -8.06 -18.06 -6.95
C GLN A 51 -9.20 -18.97 -7.40
N PHE A 52 -10.43 -18.70 -6.93
CA PHE A 52 -11.63 -19.40 -7.39
C PHE A 52 -11.83 -19.21 -8.90
N ILE A 53 -11.88 -17.95 -9.38
CA ILE A 53 -12.07 -17.64 -10.81
C ILE A 53 -10.97 -18.29 -11.66
N SER A 54 -9.71 -18.25 -11.21
CA SER A 54 -8.58 -18.82 -11.96
C SER A 54 -8.58 -20.36 -12.02
N GLN A 55 -9.31 -21.06 -11.15
CA GLN A 55 -9.35 -22.53 -11.10
C GLN A 55 -10.67 -23.11 -11.62
N SER A 56 -11.78 -22.39 -11.46
CA SER A 56 -13.13 -22.89 -11.76
C SER A 56 -13.79 -22.25 -12.98
N GLN A 57 -13.18 -21.21 -13.56
CA GLN A 57 -13.70 -20.49 -14.72
C GLN A 57 -12.60 -20.24 -15.75
N ASP A 58 -12.92 -20.42 -17.03
CA ASP A 58 -12.02 -20.13 -18.17
C ASP A 58 -11.91 -18.62 -18.46
N ILE A 59 -12.02 -17.78 -17.41
CA ILE A 59 -11.93 -16.33 -17.56
C ILE A 59 -10.45 -15.94 -17.57
N PRO A 60 -9.97 -15.25 -18.63
CA PRO A 60 -8.60 -14.79 -18.68
C PRO A 60 -8.30 -13.88 -17.49
N ALA A 61 -7.25 -14.20 -16.71
CA ALA A 61 -6.81 -13.38 -15.59
C ALA A 61 -6.54 -11.92 -16.02
N SER A 62 -6.16 -11.70 -17.28
CA SER A 62 -5.98 -10.38 -17.90
C SER A 62 -7.24 -9.53 -17.93
N TRP A 63 -8.39 -10.13 -18.26
CA TRP A 63 -9.67 -9.42 -18.31
C TRP A 63 -10.10 -8.98 -16.90
N PHE A 64 -9.93 -9.86 -15.92
CA PHE A 64 -10.24 -9.56 -14.52
C PHE A 64 -9.34 -8.46 -13.95
N LEU A 65 -8.03 -8.56 -14.18
CA LEU A 65 -7.08 -7.56 -13.70
C LEU A 65 -7.35 -6.18 -14.30
N SER A 66 -7.53 -6.13 -15.62
CA SER A 66 -7.77 -4.87 -16.35
C SER A 66 -9.09 -4.21 -15.90
N THR A 67 -10.15 -5.00 -15.73
CA THR A 67 -11.45 -4.50 -15.28
C THR A 67 -11.36 -3.95 -13.85
N ARG A 68 -10.65 -4.64 -12.95
CA ARG A 68 -10.42 -4.18 -11.56
C ARG A 68 -9.64 -2.87 -11.52
N THR A 69 -8.53 -2.76 -12.24
CA THR A 69 -7.71 -1.52 -12.23
C THR A 69 -8.42 -0.37 -12.92
N MET A 70 -9.18 -0.62 -13.99
CA MET A 70 -9.99 0.39 -14.64
C MET A 70 -11.12 0.89 -13.72
N GLY A 71 -11.83 -0.03 -13.05
CA GLY A 71 -12.82 0.32 -12.03
C GLY A 71 -12.21 1.13 -10.87
N THR A 72 -11.04 0.71 -10.39
CA THR A 72 -10.30 1.45 -9.34
C THR A 72 -9.90 2.85 -9.82
N GLY A 73 -9.44 2.98 -11.06
CA GLY A 73 -9.08 4.25 -11.67
C GLY A 73 -10.25 5.22 -11.73
N ILE A 74 -11.44 4.75 -12.15
CA ILE A 74 -12.66 5.57 -12.19
C ILE A 74 -13.07 5.98 -10.77
N VAL A 75 -13.10 5.05 -9.83
CA VAL A 75 -13.47 5.32 -8.43
C VAL A 75 -12.53 6.36 -7.81
N LEU A 76 -11.21 6.20 -7.99
CA LEU A 76 -10.21 7.16 -7.50
C LEU A 76 -10.38 8.53 -8.15
N LEU A 77 -10.71 8.60 -9.44
CA LEU A 77 -10.99 9.85 -10.15
C LEU A 77 -12.21 10.55 -9.57
N VAL A 78 -13.31 9.83 -9.37
CA VAL A 78 -14.55 10.37 -8.77
C VAL A 78 -14.28 10.85 -7.34
N VAL A 79 -13.62 10.05 -6.51
CA VAL A 79 -13.27 10.42 -5.14
C VAL A 79 -12.36 11.66 -5.12
N SER A 80 -11.36 11.73 -6.01
CA SER A 80 -10.49 12.90 -6.13
C SER A 80 -11.27 14.15 -6.55
N LEU A 81 -12.20 14.02 -7.50
CA LEU A 81 -13.05 15.13 -7.92
C LEU A 81 -13.96 15.63 -6.79
N VAL A 82 -14.49 14.73 -5.96
CA VAL A 82 -15.32 15.10 -4.80
C VAL A 82 -14.49 15.76 -3.70
N MET A 83 -13.29 15.24 -3.39
CA MET A 83 -12.46 15.79 -2.31
C MET A 83 -11.69 17.07 -2.69
N TYR A 84 -11.14 17.11 -3.90
CA TYR A 84 -10.21 18.15 -4.33
C TYR A 84 -10.75 19.04 -5.46
N GLY A 85 -11.90 18.70 -6.06
CA GLY A 85 -12.56 19.50 -7.10
C GLY A 85 -11.63 19.80 -8.27
N LYS A 86 -11.58 21.07 -8.67
CA LYS A 86 -10.72 21.57 -9.76
C LYS A 86 -9.22 21.41 -9.48
N LYS A 87 -8.79 21.18 -8.23
CA LYS A 87 -7.38 20.92 -7.90
C LYS A 87 -6.92 19.53 -8.34
N THR A 88 -7.83 18.60 -8.62
CA THR A 88 -7.51 17.30 -9.25
C THR A 88 -6.76 17.50 -10.57
N PHE A 89 -7.13 18.54 -11.33
CA PHE A 89 -6.48 18.88 -12.59
C PHE A 89 -5.24 19.78 -12.43
N ALA A 90 -4.86 20.14 -11.20
CA ALA A 90 -3.66 20.95 -10.97
C ALA A 90 -2.38 20.21 -11.38
N VAL A 91 -2.41 18.88 -11.39
CA VAL A 91 -1.29 18.05 -11.86
C VAL A 91 -0.98 18.29 -13.36
N PHE A 92 -1.99 18.69 -14.14
CA PHE A 92 -1.80 19.07 -15.55
C PHE A 92 -1.26 20.50 -15.75
N ARG A 93 -1.06 21.28 -14.68
CA ARG A 93 -0.50 22.64 -14.80
C ARG A 93 1.02 22.68 -14.88
N SER A 94 1.71 21.61 -14.49
CA SER A 94 3.17 21.53 -14.48
C SER A 94 3.63 20.42 -15.40
N GLY A 95 4.38 20.75 -16.45
CA GLY A 95 4.96 19.75 -17.36
C GLY A 95 5.85 18.73 -16.64
N ARG A 96 6.51 19.13 -15.55
CA ARG A 96 7.30 18.22 -14.71
C ARG A 96 6.43 17.18 -14.00
N GLU A 97 5.29 17.60 -13.46
CA GLU A 97 4.36 16.70 -12.78
C GLU A 97 3.72 15.73 -13.76
N ILE A 98 3.36 16.20 -14.97
CA ILE A 98 2.87 15.33 -16.05
C ILE A 98 3.93 14.29 -16.43
N MET A 99 5.19 14.70 -16.59
CA MET A 99 6.28 13.77 -16.91
C MET A 99 6.44 12.71 -15.82
N TRP A 100 6.44 13.08 -14.54
CA TRP A 100 6.48 12.11 -13.44
C TRP A 100 5.27 11.17 -13.43
N LEU A 101 4.07 11.71 -13.69
CA LEU A 101 2.84 10.92 -13.81
C LEU A 101 2.94 9.91 -14.94
N LEU A 102 3.42 10.31 -16.11
CA LEU A 102 3.59 9.44 -17.27
C LEU A 102 4.65 8.37 -17.00
N THR A 103 5.79 8.74 -16.42
CA THR A 103 6.82 7.79 -16.01
C THR A 103 6.26 6.79 -15.00
N TYR A 104 5.52 7.23 -14.00
CA TYR A 104 4.90 6.35 -13.02
C TYR A 104 3.81 5.45 -13.64
N ALA A 105 2.98 5.99 -14.54
CA ALA A 105 1.95 5.21 -15.21
C ALA A 105 2.53 4.12 -16.11
N ILE A 106 3.60 4.41 -16.85
CA ILE A 106 4.21 3.46 -17.78
C ILE A 106 5.13 2.49 -17.05
N PHE A 107 6.14 3.00 -16.32
CA PHE A 107 7.18 2.18 -15.70
C PHE A 107 6.79 1.65 -14.33
N GLY A 108 5.94 2.36 -13.58
CA GLY A 108 5.44 1.89 -12.30
C GLY A 108 4.26 0.94 -12.49
N LEU A 109 3.13 1.47 -12.94
CA LEU A 109 1.89 0.70 -13.05
C LEU A 109 1.90 -0.25 -14.25
N GLY A 110 2.21 0.25 -15.45
CA GLY A 110 2.17 -0.53 -16.69
C GLY A 110 3.12 -1.72 -16.68
N ALA A 111 4.39 -1.49 -16.33
CA ALA A 111 5.37 -2.58 -16.20
C ALA A 111 4.95 -3.59 -15.13
N ASN A 112 4.46 -3.14 -13.96
CA ASN A 112 3.97 -4.03 -12.92
C ASN A 112 2.79 -4.91 -13.39
N LEU A 113 1.83 -4.31 -14.10
CA LEU A 113 0.69 -5.04 -14.69
C LEU A 113 1.15 -6.08 -15.71
N LEU A 114 2.10 -5.73 -16.57
CA LEU A 114 2.64 -6.62 -17.59
C LEU A 114 3.46 -7.77 -16.97
N THR A 115 4.35 -7.47 -16.03
CA THR A 115 5.17 -8.50 -15.36
C THR A 115 4.28 -9.44 -14.55
N PHE A 116 3.27 -8.93 -13.84
CA PHE A 116 2.32 -9.79 -13.16
C PHE A 116 1.53 -10.66 -14.13
N TYR A 117 1.08 -10.11 -15.27
CA TYR A 117 0.43 -10.88 -16.31
C TYR A 117 1.31 -12.02 -16.83
N ILE A 118 2.58 -11.73 -17.18
CA ILE A 118 3.54 -12.74 -17.63
C ILE A 118 3.75 -13.80 -16.54
N ALA A 119 3.85 -13.41 -15.27
CA ALA A 119 4.03 -14.33 -14.15
C ALA A 119 2.82 -15.25 -13.94
N VAL A 120 1.60 -14.74 -14.15
CA VAL A 120 0.38 -15.55 -14.12
C VAL A 120 0.29 -16.48 -15.33
N GLN A 121 0.68 -16.02 -16.52
CA GLN A 121 0.61 -16.81 -17.76
C GLN A 121 1.63 -17.94 -17.82
N THR A 122 2.86 -17.67 -17.38
CA THR A 122 3.97 -18.63 -17.39
C THR A 122 3.99 -19.52 -16.15
N GLY A 123 3.29 -19.13 -15.09
CA GLY A 123 3.28 -19.81 -13.79
C GLY A 123 1.88 -19.96 -13.20
N ASN A 124 1.79 -19.82 -11.88
CA ASN A 124 0.53 -19.93 -11.13
C ASN A 124 0.17 -18.57 -10.52
N ALA A 125 -1.11 -18.19 -10.59
CA ALA A 125 -1.63 -16.94 -10.01
C ALA A 125 -1.31 -16.77 -8.51
N ALA A 126 -1.28 -17.88 -7.75
CA ALA A 126 -0.90 -17.88 -6.34
C ALA A 126 0.58 -17.52 -6.13
N ALA A 127 1.48 -18.07 -6.95
CA ALA A 127 2.90 -17.75 -6.88
C ALA A 127 3.16 -16.28 -7.25
N ALA A 128 2.48 -15.77 -8.27
CA ALA A 128 2.57 -14.37 -8.69
C ALA A 128 2.13 -13.41 -7.57
N THR A 129 1.04 -13.73 -6.85
CA THR A 129 0.59 -12.92 -5.70
C THR A 129 1.57 -12.99 -4.54
N ILE A 130 2.10 -14.18 -4.22
CA ILE A 130 3.16 -14.36 -3.21
C ILE A 130 4.36 -13.46 -3.48
N LEU A 131 4.89 -13.44 -4.72
CA LEU A 131 5.98 -12.54 -5.11
C LEU A 131 5.61 -11.06 -4.94
N GLN A 132 4.34 -10.73 -5.18
CA GLN A 132 3.85 -9.36 -5.03
C GLN A 132 3.81 -8.91 -3.57
N TYR A 133 3.54 -9.81 -2.61
CA TYR A 133 3.69 -9.51 -1.18
C TYR A 133 5.13 -9.27 -0.74
N LEU A 134 6.12 -9.76 -1.51
CA LEU A 134 7.54 -9.50 -1.25
C LEU A 134 7.98 -8.13 -1.78
N SER A 135 7.17 -7.47 -2.63
CA SER A 135 7.46 -6.13 -3.18
C SER A 135 7.91 -5.09 -2.14
N PRO A 136 7.26 -4.95 -0.95
CA PRO A 136 7.71 -4.01 0.08
C PRO A 136 9.15 -4.24 0.51
N LEU A 137 9.62 -5.48 0.52
CA LEU A 137 10.98 -5.80 0.89
C LEU A 137 11.97 -5.37 -0.19
N PHE A 138 11.63 -5.54 -1.47
CA PHE A 138 12.41 -4.99 -2.58
C PHE A 138 12.45 -3.46 -2.54
N ILE A 139 11.36 -2.80 -2.12
CA ILE A 139 11.32 -1.35 -1.91
C ILE A 139 12.28 -0.94 -0.78
N VAL A 140 12.33 -1.66 0.34
CA VAL A 140 13.27 -1.38 1.44
C VAL A 140 14.73 -1.54 0.98
N VAL A 141 15.05 -2.61 0.24
CA VAL A 141 16.39 -2.80 -0.33
C VAL A 141 16.73 -1.69 -1.34
N GLY A 142 15.79 -1.33 -2.21
CA GLY A 142 15.96 -0.20 -3.13
C GLY A 142 16.20 1.10 -2.37
N SER A 143 15.46 1.36 -1.29
CA SER A 143 15.69 2.55 -0.46
C SER A 143 17.08 2.55 0.19
N LEU A 144 17.57 1.40 0.65
CA LEU A 144 18.94 1.27 1.16
C LEU A 144 19.98 1.63 0.07
N VAL A 145 19.81 1.13 -1.15
CA VAL A 145 20.77 1.34 -2.25
C VAL A 145 20.71 2.76 -2.82
N PHE A 146 19.50 3.28 -3.07
CA PHE A 146 19.30 4.56 -3.76
C PHE A 146 19.21 5.75 -2.81
N LYS A 147 18.66 5.59 -1.61
CA LYS A 147 18.53 6.65 -0.59
C LYS A 147 19.56 6.59 0.54
N HIS A 148 20.34 5.50 0.65
CA HIS A 148 21.30 5.29 1.75
C HIS A 148 20.68 5.35 3.16
N ASP A 149 19.35 5.22 3.27
CA ASP A 149 18.67 5.09 4.56
C ASP A 149 19.00 3.72 5.15
N ARG A 150 19.46 3.68 6.40
CA ARG A 150 19.81 2.42 7.08
C ARG A 150 18.53 1.71 7.52
N PRO A 151 18.14 0.58 6.89
CA PRO A 151 16.98 -0.18 7.32
C PRO A 151 17.23 -0.78 8.69
N LEU A 152 16.17 -1.01 9.45
CA LEU A 152 16.28 -1.70 10.73
C LEU A 152 16.70 -3.15 10.48
N ARG A 153 17.50 -3.73 11.39
CA ARG A 153 17.90 -5.15 11.32
C ARG A 153 16.69 -6.09 11.28
N SER A 154 15.54 -5.67 11.80
CA SER A 154 14.26 -6.37 11.72
C SER A 154 13.77 -6.58 10.29
N ASP A 155 13.98 -5.61 9.39
CA ASP A 155 13.47 -5.67 8.03
C ASP A 155 14.23 -6.71 7.20
N LEU A 156 15.54 -6.83 7.46
CA LEU A 156 16.40 -7.83 6.84
C LEU A 156 16.04 -9.25 7.29
N ILE A 157 15.74 -9.44 8.58
CA ILE A 157 15.29 -10.73 9.12
C ILE A 157 13.91 -11.08 8.55
N ALA A 158 12.98 -10.12 8.51
CA ALA A 158 11.67 -10.29 7.90
C ALA A 158 11.77 -10.68 6.42
N PHE A 159 12.76 -10.13 5.69
CA PHE A 159 13.04 -10.52 4.31
C PHE A 159 13.43 -11.99 4.17
N VAL A 160 14.38 -12.46 4.97
CA VAL A 160 14.82 -13.87 4.94
C VAL A 160 13.67 -14.80 5.31
N VAL A 161 12.91 -14.48 6.35
CA VAL A 161 11.75 -15.26 6.78
C VAL A 161 10.67 -15.31 5.69
N ALA A 162 10.37 -14.17 5.06
CA ALA A 162 9.40 -14.11 3.96
C ALA A 162 9.87 -14.94 2.76
N MET A 163 11.14 -14.84 2.35
CA MET A 163 11.72 -15.66 1.27
C MET A 163 11.60 -17.16 1.55
N VAL A 164 11.88 -17.60 2.78
CA VAL A 164 11.69 -19.00 3.19
C VAL A 164 10.20 -19.39 3.12
N GLY A 165 9.30 -18.52 3.58
CA GLY A 165 7.85 -18.74 3.48
C GLY A 165 7.36 -18.89 2.04
N VAL A 166 7.85 -18.03 1.12
CA VAL A 166 7.56 -18.12 -0.32
C VAL A 166 8.07 -19.42 -0.90
N PHE A 167 9.31 -19.79 -0.59
CA PHE A 167 9.92 -21.02 -1.07
C PHE A 167 9.08 -22.24 -0.67
N LEU A 168 8.67 -22.33 0.60
CA LEU A 168 7.81 -23.40 1.13
C LEU A 168 6.41 -23.40 0.49
N ALA A 169 5.82 -22.22 0.28
CA ALA A 169 4.49 -22.09 -0.33
C ALA A 169 4.50 -22.53 -1.81
N ILE A 170 5.56 -22.19 -2.55
CA ILE A 170 5.70 -22.59 -3.96
C ILE A 170 6.01 -24.08 -4.09
N THR A 171 6.80 -24.67 -3.19
CA THR A 171 7.06 -26.13 -3.16
C THR A 171 5.85 -26.94 -2.69
N ARG A 172 4.75 -26.30 -2.23
CA ARG A 172 3.56 -26.96 -1.67
C ARG A 172 3.89 -28.05 -0.62
N GLY A 173 5.02 -27.92 0.07
CA GLY A 173 5.52 -28.94 1.00
C GLY A 173 5.99 -30.26 0.36
N HIS A 174 6.03 -30.39 -0.96
CA HIS A 174 6.58 -31.57 -1.63
C HIS A 174 8.05 -31.33 -1.97
N ILE A 175 8.91 -31.75 -1.05
CA ILE A 175 10.31 -32.06 -1.32
C ILE A 175 10.32 -33.55 -1.70
N SER A 176 10.05 -33.86 -2.97
CA SER A 176 10.31 -35.18 -3.57
C SER A 176 10.50 -35.06 -5.07
#